data_AF-A0A923X765-F1
#
_entry.id   AF-A0A923X765-F1
#
_cell.length_a   1.000
_cell.length_b   1.000
_cell.length_c   1.000
_cell.angle_alpha   90.00
_cell.angle_beta   90.00
_cell.angle_gamma   90.00
#
_symmetry.space_group_name_H-M   'P 1'
#
loop_
_entity.id
_entity.type
_entity.pdbx_description
1 polymer ?
#
loop_
_entity_poly.entity_id
_entity_poly.type
_entity_poly.pdbx_seq_one_letter_code
_entity_poly.pdbx_strand_id
1 'polypeptide(L)'
;MHAALLAGGDSAAIACIAAANVWQTSRFTAPHIDVVTRHRLASRSNTVFHQRRDLDPGDGCEVGGVRVTTFTQTLVDVGRVLTAHQVANVMYQGAFRSRLDVNDVRIECQRRAGRHGVNCTRRALALFGQGSAGT
;
A
#
# COMPACT_ATOMS: atom_id res chain seq x y z
N MET A 1 -10.97 -11.29 -5.63
CA MET A 1 -10.57 -10.45 -4.47
C MET A 1 -11.45 -10.71 -3.24
N HIS A 2 -12.79 -10.69 -3.35
CA HIS A 2 -13.68 -10.93 -2.19
C HIS A 2 -13.44 -12.22 -1.41
N ALA A 3 -13.21 -13.36 -2.08
CA ALA A 3 -12.93 -14.63 -1.40
C ALA A 3 -11.67 -14.59 -0.51
N ALA A 4 -10.67 -13.79 -0.88
CA ALA A 4 -9.44 -13.63 -0.10
C ALA A 4 -9.67 -12.79 1.17
N LEU A 5 -10.49 -11.75 1.07
CA LEU A 5 -10.89 -10.92 2.22
C LEU A 5 -11.76 -11.70 3.20
N LEU A 6 -12.74 -12.46 2.71
CA LEU A 6 -13.59 -13.31 3.54
C LEU A 6 -12.76 -14.36 4.31
N ALA A 7 -11.75 -14.95 3.67
CA ALA A 7 -10.84 -15.87 4.35
C ALA A 7 -9.96 -15.20 5.43
N GLY A 8 -9.74 -13.88 5.33
CA GLY A 8 -8.93 -13.10 6.24
C GLY A 8 -9.69 -12.49 7.43
N GLY A 9 -11.02 -12.53 7.42
CA GLY A 9 -11.89 -11.92 8.43
C GLY A 9 -11.96 -10.39 8.36
N ASP A 10 -12.62 -9.77 9.33
CA ASP A 10 -12.99 -8.34 9.30
C ASP A 10 -11.80 -7.36 9.27
N SER A 11 -10.63 -7.83 9.74
CA SER A 11 -9.39 -7.03 9.69
C SER A 11 -8.64 -7.15 8.36
N ALA A 12 -9.10 -7.99 7.43
CA ALA A 12 -8.40 -8.24 6.18
C ALA A 12 -8.46 -7.03 5.24
N ALA A 13 -7.31 -6.71 4.62
CA ALA A 13 -7.25 -5.69 3.60
C ALA A 13 -6.29 -6.12 2.47
N ILE A 14 -6.66 -5.80 1.22
CA ILE A 14 -5.77 -5.96 0.07
C ILE A 14 -4.58 -5.01 0.24
N ALA A 15 -3.37 -5.48 -0.08
CA ALA A 15 -2.12 -4.74 0.12
C ALA A 15 -1.19 -4.79 -1.10
N CYS A 16 -0.01 -4.17 -0.97
CA CYS A 16 1.07 -4.19 -1.96
C CYS A 16 0.62 -3.75 -3.37
N ILE A 17 1.12 -4.43 -4.42
CA ILE A 17 0.84 -4.06 -5.82
C ILE A 17 -0.65 -4.23 -6.12
N ALA A 18 -1.30 -5.26 -5.57
CA ALA A 18 -2.74 -5.47 -5.75
C ALA A 18 -3.54 -4.28 -5.21
N ALA A 19 -3.17 -3.72 -4.05
CA ALA A 19 -3.77 -2.50 -3.54
C ALA A 19 -3.50 -1.30 -4.46
N ALA A 20 -2.26 -1.08 -4.89
CA ALA A 20 -1.92 0.02 -5.80
C ALA A 20 -2.72 -0.03 -7.12
N ASN A 21 -3.06 -1.23 -7.59
CA ASN A 21 -3.92 -1.44 -8.75
C ASN A 21 -5.39 -1.15 -8.45
N VAL A 22 -5.92 -1.53 -7.27
CA VAL A 22 -7.27 -1.13 -6.81
C VAL A 22 -7.38 0.40 -6.73
N TRP A 23 -6.33 1.09 -6.28
CA TRP A 23 -6.24 2.55 -6.30
C TRP A 23 -6.07 3.16 -7.70
N GLN A 24 -5.87 2.33 -8.74
CA GLN A 24 -5.57 2.76 -10.12
C GLN A 24 -4.33 3.66 -10.23
N THR A 25 -3.31 3.36 -9.43
CA THR A 25 -2.07 4.14 -9.29
C THR A 25 -0.82 3.40 -9.76
N SER A 26 -0.97 2.14 -10.17
CA SER A 26 0.12 1.29 -10.62
C SER A 26 -0.25 0.63 -11.94
N ARG A 27 0.76 0.47 -12.81
CA ARG A 27 0.70 -0.33 -14.04
C ARG A 27 1.30 -1.72 -13.88
N PHE A 28 1.82 -2.04 -12.69
CA PHE A 28 2.47 -3.31 -12.43
C PHE A 28 1.43 -4.39 -12.18
N THR A 29 1.59 -5.54 -12.82
CA THR A 29 0.76 -6.71 -12.55
C THR A 29 1.16 -7.32 -11.21
N ALA A 30 0.19 -7.50 -10.31
CA ALA A 30 0.42 -8.21 -9.07
C ALA A 30 0.52 -9.72 -9.36
N PRO A 31 1.62 -10.40 -9.00
CA PRO A 31 1.77 -11.84 -9.25
C PRO A 31 0.83 -12.70 -8.39
N HIS A 32 0.35 -12.13 -7.28
CA HIS A 32 -0.61 -12.72 -6.36
C HIS A 32 -1.41 -11.59 -5.68
N ILE A 33 -2.49 -11.94 -4.99
CA ILE A 33 -3.26 -11.03 -4.16
C ILE A 33 -2.63 -11.05 -2.76
N ASP A 34 -1.89 -9.99 -2.45
CA ASP A 34 -1.42 -9.74 -1.09
C ASP A 34 -2.59 -9.29 -0.20
N VAL A 35 -2.80 -9.99 0.90
CA VAL A 35 -3.79 -9.63 1.93
C VAL A 35 -3.09 -9.50 3.27
N VAL A 36 -3.39 -8.44 4.00
CA VAL A 36 -2.86 -8.21 5.34
C VAL A 36 -3.93 -8.54 6.36
N THR A 37 -3.53 -9.22 7.42
CA THR A 37 -4.46 -9.71 8.46
C THR A 37 -3.78 -9.63 9.82
N ARG A 38 -4.56 -9.52 10.91
CA ARG A 38 -3.99 -9.57 12.27
C ARG A 38 -3.52 -10.96 12.68
N HIS A 39 -4.19 -11.99 12.18
CA HIS A 39 -3.92 -13.39 12.51
C HIS A 39 -3.03 -14.04 11.45
N ARG A 40 -2.30 -15.07 11.84
CA ARG A 40 -1.52 -15.85 10.88
C ARG A 40 -2.46 -16.75 10.10
N LEU A 41 -2.42 -16.67 8.77
CA LEU A 41 -3.15 -17.54 7.86
C LEU A 41 -2.17 -18.17 6.87
N ALA A 42 -2.46 -19.39 6.44
CA ALA A 42 -1.70 -20.05 5.39
C ALA A 42 -2.04 -19.40 4.04
N SER A 43 -1.02 -19.14 3.21
CA SER A 43 -1.20 -18.76 1.81
C SER A 43 -2.02 -19.80 1.06
N ARG A 44 -2.81 -19.35 0.07
CA ARG A 44 -3.71 -20.20 -0.70
C ARG A 44 -3.63 -19.85 -2.17
N SER A 45 -3.34 -20.81 -3.05
CA SER A 45 -3.32 -20.63 -4.51
C SER A 45 -2.66 -19.29 -4.91
N ASN A 46 -3.44 -18.30 -5.38
CA ASN A 46 -2.95 -16.97 -5.80
C ASN A 46 -2.93 -15.89 -4.70
N THR A 47 -3.20 -16.24 -3.44
CA THR A 47 -3.36 -15.29 -2.32
C THR A 47 -2.29 -15.53 -1.27
N VAL A 48 -1.58 -14.47 -0.91
CA VAL A 48 -0.55 -14.48 0.13
C VAL A 48 -1.05 -13.66 1.30
N PHE A 49 -1.13 -14.30 2.48
CA PHE A 49 -1.53 -13.63 3.71
C PHE A 49 -0.29 -13.18 4.49
N HIS A 50 -0.23 -11.89 4.78
CA HIS A 50 0.80 -11.28 5.61
C HIS A 50 0.22 -10.98 7.00
N GLN A 51 0.80 -11.58 8.03
CA GLN A 51 0.43 -11.24 9.40
C GLN A 51 1.00 -9.86 9.77
N ARG A 52 0.14 -8.94 10.19
CA ARG A 52 0.48 -7.63 10.76
C ARG A 52 -0.19 -7.45 12.11
N ARG A 53 0.59 -7.61 13.19
CA ARG A 53 0.09 -7.46 14.56
C ARG A 53 -0.24 -6.00 14.91
N ASP A 54 0.39 -5.07 14.22
CA ASP A 54 0.24 -3.62 14.32
C ASP A 54 -0.80 -3.06 13.33
N LEU A 55 -1.66 -3.90 12.75
CA LEU A 55 -2.71 -3.46 11.82
C LEU A 55 -3.85 -2.80 12.60
N ASP A 56 -3.90 -1.48 12.63
CA ASP A 56 -4.99 -0.70 13.22
C ASP A 56 -6.28 -0.84 12.38
N PRO A 57 -7.50 -0.79 12.95
CA PRO A 57 -8.72 -0.81 12.14
C PRO A 57 -8.79 0.34 11.11
N GLY A 58 -8.20 1.49 11.40
CA GLY A 58 -8.07 2.63 10.48
C GLY A 58 -7.06 2.42 9.34
N ASP A 59 -6.29 1.33 9.38
CA ASP A 59 -5.29 0.99 8.35
C ASP A 59 -5.92 0.47 7.04
N GLY A 60 -7.23 0.20 7.05
CA GLY A 60 -7.99 -0.24 5.88
C GLY A 60 -9.21 0.63 5.61
N CYS A 61 -9.51 0.81 4.32
CA CYS A 61 -10.67 1.54 3.83
C CYS A 61 -11.33 0.79 2.67
N GLU A 62 -12.53 1.20 2.27
CA GLU A 62 -13.23 0.58 1.15
C GLU A 62 -13.03 1.36 -0.14
N VAL A 63 -12.67 0.65 -1.21
CA VAL A 63 -12.57 1.20 -2.56
C VAL A 63 -13.27 0.23 -3.50
N GLY A 64 -14.35 0.66 -4.17
CA GLY A 64 -15.10 -0.19 -5.09
C GLY A 64 -15.66 -1.46 -4.44
N GLY A 65 -16.07 -1.39 -3.17
CA GLY A 65 -16.65 -2.52 -2.43
C GLY A 65 -15.63 -3.59 -1.99
N VAL A 66 -14.33 -3.29 -2.05
CA VAL A 66 -13.28 -4.13 -1.47
C VAL A 66 -12.49 -3.37 -0.40
N ARG A 67 -12.19 -4.05 0.70
CA ARG A 67 -11.32 -3.50 1.74
C ARG A 67 -9.86 -3.55 1.30
N VAL A 68 -9.22 -2.40 1.27
CA VAL A 68 -7.84 -2.18 0.81
C VAL A 68 -7.09 -1.37 1.87
N THR A 69 -5.78 -1.56 1.99
CA THR A 69 -4.97 -0.71 2.86
C THR A 69 -5.09 0.75 2.42
N THR A 70 -5.04 1.68 3.37
CA THR A 70 -5.01 3.11 3.04
C THR A 70 -3.92 3.42 2.02
N PHE A 71 -4.07 4.50 1.26
CA PHE A 71 -3.10 4.82 0.21
C PHE A 71 -1.68 5.02 0.78
N THR A 72 -1.55 5.65 1.95
CA THR A 72 -0.27 5.81 2.65
C THR A 72 0.38 4.46 2.99
N GLN A 73 -0.40 3.47 3.39
CA GLN A 73 0.11 2.11 3.61
C GLN A 73 0.43 1.36 2.36
N THR A 74 -0.40 1.53 1.33
CA THR A 74 -0.12 0.97 0.01
C THR A 74 1.27 1.42 -0.45
N LEU A 75 1.62 2.70 -0.26
CA LEU A 75 2.96 3.23 -0.60
C LEU A 75 4.10 2.60 0.21
N VAL A 76 3.90 2.35 1.51
CA VAL A 76 4.88 1.62 2.34
C VAL A 76 5.02 0.18 1.88
N ASP A 77 3.91 -0.46 1.52
CA ASP A 77 3.86 -1.86 1.12
C ASP A 77 4.52 -2.09 -0.24
N VAL A 78 4.20 -1.28 -1.24
CA VAL A 78 4.88 -1.38 -2.54
C VAL A 78 6.35 -0.99 -2.45
N GLY A 79 6.75 -0.14 -1.50
CA GLY A 79 8.16 0.18 -1.24
C GLY A 79 9.01 -1.02 -0.82
N ARG A 80 8.40 -2.15 -0.45
CA ARG A 80 9.11 -3.41 -0.17
C ARG A 80 9.58 -4.14 -1.43
N VAL A 81 8.93 -3.89 -2.57
CA VAL A 81 9.11 -4.66 -3.81
C VAL A 81 9.41 -3.78 -5.02
N LEU A 82 9.14 -2.48 -4.93
CA LEU A 82 9.42 -1.48 -5.95
C LEU A 82 10.61 -0.60 -5.56
N THR A 83 11.26 -0.01 -6.56
CA THR A 83 12.30 0.99 -6.36
C THR A 83 11.70 2.35 -5.99
N ALA A 84 12.51 3.24 -5.40
CA ALA A 84 12.04 4.57 -5.00
C ALA A 84 11.46 5.40 -6.17
N HIS A 85 12.01 5.27 -7.37
CA HIS A 85 11.45 5.93 -8.57
C HIS A 85 10.10 5.34 -8.97
N GLN A 86 9.94 4.02 -8.88
CA GLN A 86 8.66 3.37 -9.17
C GLN A 86 7.60 3.75 -8.13
N VAL A 87 7.96 3.83 -6.85
CA VAL A 87 7.07 4.32 -5.79
C VAL A 87 6.73 5.80 -6.01
N ALA A 88 7.68 6.64 -6.42
CA ALA A 88 7.40 8.04 -6.76
C ALA A 88 6.41 8.16 -7.93
N ASN A 89 6.49 7.28 -8.94
CA ASN A 89 5.48 7.20 -9.99
C ASN A 89 4.08 6.84 -9.46
N VAL A 90 3.99 5.92 -8.49
CA VAL A 90 2.72 5.62 -7.80
C VAL A 90 2.21 6.85 -7.05
N MET A 91 3.09 7.62 -6.39
CA MET A 91 2.74 8.88 -5.75
C MET A 91 2.21 9.92 -6.74
N TYR A 92 2.86 10.10 -7.90
CA TYR A 92 2.37 11.00 -8.96
C TYR A 92 0.97 10.62 -9.43
N GLN A 93 0.71 9.33 -9.67
CA GLN A 93 -0.63 8.87 -10.04
C GLN A 93 -1.65 9.08 -8.90
N GLY A 94 -1.24 8.85 -7.65
CA GLY A 94 -2.07 9.13 -6.47
C GLY A 94 -2.42 10.62 -6.33
N ALA A 95 -1.44 11.51 -6.52
CA ALA A 95 -1.63 12.95 -6.49
C ALA A 95 -2.59 13.42 -7.60
N PHE A 96 -2.38 12.96 -8.84
CA PHE A 96 -3.27 13.24 -9.97
C PHE A 96 -4.73 12.83 -9.68
N ARG A 97 -4.93 11.78 -8.87
CA ARG A 97 -6.25 11.27 -8.47
C ARG A 97 -6.77 11.83 -7.15
N SER A 98 -6.12 12.84 -6.57
CA SER A 98 -6.45 13.43 -5.26
C SER A 98 -6.49 12.39 -4.12
N ARG A 99 -5.56 11.42 -4.14
CA ARG A 99 -5.41 10.36 -3.11
C ARG A 99 -4.17 10.51 -2.24
N LEU A 100 -3.33 11.49 -2.52
CA LEU A 100 -2.06 11.69 -1.84
C LEU A 100 -2.10 12.99 -1.04
N ASP A 101 -1.95 12.87 0.28
CA ASP A 101 -1.44 13.95 1.14
C ASP A 101 -0.01 13.60 1.55
N VAL A 102 0.92 14.49 1.24
CA VAL A 102 2.36 14.31 1.53
C VAL A 102 2.64 14.29 3.03
N ASN A 103 1.90 15.04 3.85
CA ASN A 103 2.06 15.03 5.30
C ASN A 103 1.56 13.71 5.89
N ASP A 104 0.46 13.15 5.40
CA ASP A 104 -0.03 11.85 5.84
C ASP A 104 0.98 10.74 5.53
N VAL A 105 1.64 10.80 4.37
CA VAL A 105 2.71 9.84 4.05
C VAL A 105 3.91 9.98 5.00
N ARG A 106 4.28 11.20 5.40
CA ARG A 106 5.36 11.43 6.38
C ARG A 106 5.00 10.87 7.74
N ILE A 107 3.81 11.17 8.23
CA ILE A 107 3.27 10.67 9.50
C ILE A 107 3.26 9.15 9.49
N GLU A 108 2.80 8.53 8.40
CA GLU A 108 2.77 7.08 8.26
C GLU A 108 4.18 6.46 8.26
N CYS A 109 5.13 7.08 7.55
CA CYS A 109 6.53 6.66 7.56
C CYS A 109 7.18 6.80 8.95
N GLN A 110 6.71 7.72 9.79
CA GLN A 110 7.17 7.89 11.15
C GLN A 110 6.53 6.84 12.07
N ARG A 111 5.22 6.64 11.98
CA ARG A 111 4.46 5.62 12.72
C ARG A 111 5.01 4.21 12.50
N ARG A 112 5.43 3.90 11.26
CA ARG A 112 5.97 2.59 10.87
C ARG A 112 7.49 2.54 10.80
N ALA A 113 8.20 3.44 11.48
CA ALA A 113 9.66 3.48 11.45
C ALA A 113 10.31 2.11 11.72
N GLY A 114 11.37 1.80 10.97
CA GLY A 114 12.07 0.49 11.04
C GLY A 114 11.44 -0.61 10.18
N ARG A 115 10.22 -0.42 9.66
CA ARG A 115 9.58 -1.40 8.78
C ARG A 115 10.18 -1.41 7.38
N HIS A 116 10.27 -2.60 6.79
CA HIS A 116 10.64 -2.75 5.38
C HIS A 116 9.73 -1.94 4.46
N GLY A 117 10.33 -1.26 3.49
CA GLY A 117 9.64 -0.36 2.56
C GLY A 117 9.66 1.11 2.97
N VAL A 118 9.71 1.44 4.27
CA VAL A 118 9.67 2.84 4.75
C VAL A 118 10.82 3.68 4.21
N ASN A 119 12.04 3.15 4.20
CA ASN A 119 13.18 3.89 3.64
C ASN A 119 13.04 4.11 2.12
N CYS A 120 12.45 3.15 1.41
CA CYS A 120 12.15 3.31 -0.01
C CYS A 120 11.08 4.39 -0.22
N THR A 121 10.00 4.36 0.57
CA THR A 121 8.93 5.38 0.52
C THR A 121 9.42 6.77 0.88
N ARG A 122 10.32 6.92 1.87
CA ARG A 122 10.95 8.21 2.20
C ARG A 122 11.80 8.75 1.04
N ARG A 123 12.58 7.89 0.38
CA ARG A 123 13.35 8.27 -0.82
C ARG A 123 12.42 8.65 -1.96
N ALA A 124 11.33 7.91 -2.15
CA ALA A 124 10.31 8.22 -3.16
C ALA A 124 9.65 9.58 -2.90
N LEU A 125 9.38 9.92 -1.64
CA LEU A 125 8.81 11.21 -1.26
C LEU A 125 9.76 12.38 -1.60
N ALA A 126 11.06 12.21 -1.39
CA ALA A 126 12.06 13.19 -1.80
C ALA A 126 12.09 13.38 -3.33
N LEU A 127 12.05 12.27 -4.09
CA LEU A 127 11.99 12.31 -5.56
C LEU A 127 10.70 12.97 -6.08
N PHE A 128 9.56 12.68 -5.44
CA PHE A 128 8.27 13.29 -5.75
C PHE A 128 8.31 14.82 -5.56
N GLY A 129 8.90 15.29 -4.46
CA GLY A 129 9.06 16.73 -4.22
C GLY A 129 9.97 17.43 -5.23
N GLN A 130 11.04 16.76 -5.69
CA GLN A 130 11.95 17.32 -6.68
C GLN A 130 11.32 17.47 -8.07
N GLY A 131 10.49 16.51 -8.50
CA GLY A 131 9.82 16.58 -9.82
C GLY A 131 8.57 17.47 -9.84
N SER A 132 8.01 17.81 -8.68
CA SER A 132 6.90 18.78 -8.57
C SER A 132 7.36 20.25 -8.60
N ALA A 133 8.67 20.53 -8.48
CA ALA A 133 9.22 21.88 -8.50
C ALA A 133 9.46 22.44 -9.92
N GLY A 134 8.92 21.78 -10.96
CA GLY A 134 9.15 22.08 -12.38
C GLY A 134 7.93 22.47 -13.19
N THR A 135 6.85 22.95 -12.55
CA THR A 135 5.67 23.55 -13.21
C THR A 135 5.46 24.95 -12.68
#